data_AF-I0WPC7-F1
#
_entry.id   AF-I0WPC7-F1
#
_cell.length_a   1.000
_cell.length_b   1.000
_cell.length_c   1.000
_cell.angle_alpha   90.00
_cell.angle_beta   90.00
_cell.angle_gamma   90.00
#
_symmetry.space_group_name_H-M   'P 1'
#
loop_
_entity.id
_entity.type
_entity.pdbx_description
1 polymer ?
#
loop_
_entity_poly.entity_id
_entity_poly.type
_entity_poly.pdbx_seq_one_letter_code
_entity_poly.pdbx_strand_id
1 'polypeptide(L)' 'MSKTFTTVETLTNARTARRFLVDALGNEDAVCRHFVAVSTNAEQVRRFGIDTENMFGFWDWV' A
#
# COMPACT_ATOMS: atom_id res chain seq x y z
N MET A 1 6.98 2.59 1.26
CA MET A 1 6.77 3.61 2.31
C MET A 1 6.59 4.95 1.64
N SER A 2 5.52 5.67 1.93
CA SER A 2 5.30 7.05 1.47
C SER A 2 4.37 7.74 2.46
N LYS A 3 4.83 8.88 2.99
CA LYS A 3 4.10 9.65 4.00
C LYS A 3 2.74 10.10 3.49
N THR A 4 2.73 10.77 2.33
CA THR A 4 1.53 11.32 1.70
C THR A 4 0.81 10.33 0.81
N PHE A 5 1.49 9.23 0.42
CA PHE A 5 0.99 8.27 -0.55
C PHE A 5 0.75 8.89 -1.95
N THR A 6 1.52 9.93 -2.30
CA THR A 6 1.42 10.65 -3.59
C THR A 6 2.69 10.62 -4.42
N THR A 7 3.81 10.14 -3.87
CA THR A 7 5.09 10.07 -4.58
C THR A 7 4.97 9.15 -5.80
N VAL A 8 5.16 9.72 -7.00
CA VAL A 8 4.86 9.06 -8.27
C VAL A 8 5.69 7.80 -8.46
N GLU A 9 7.00 7.86 -8.17
CA GLU A 9 7.90 6.71 -8.28
C GLU A 9 7.51 5.60 -7.31
N THR A 10 7.16 5.94 -6.06
CA THR A 10 6.74 4.97 -5.05
C THR A 10 5.42 4.29 -5.43
N LEU A 11 4.44 5.07 -5.89
CA LEU A 11 3.14 4.55 -6.32
C LEU A 11 3.26 3.68 -7.57
N THR A 12 4.13 4.05 -8.50
CA THR A 12 4.37 3.28 -9.72
C THR A 12 4.94 1.91 -9.39
N ASN A 13 5.97 1.86 -8.53
CA ASN A 13 6.54 0.61 -8.06
C ASN A 13 5.53 -0.24 -7.27
N ALA A 14 4.76 0.39 -6.38
CA ALA A 14 3.74 -0.30 -5.60
C ALA A 14 2.65 -0.91 -6.50
N ARG A 15 2.17 -0.18 -7.52
CA ARG A 15 1.18 -0.68 -8.48
C ARG A 15 1.72 -1.83 -9.32
N THR A 16 2.98 -1.77 -9.74
CA THR A 16 3.64 -2.88 -10.45
C THR A 16 3.71 -4.13 -9.59
N ALA A 17 4.13 -4.00 -8.32
CA ALA A 17 4.17 -5.11 -7.38
C ALA A 17 2.77 -5.69 -7.10
N ARG A 18 1.76 -4.82 -6.98
CA ARG A 18 0.36 -5.24 -6.78
C ARG A 18 -0.14 -6.08 -7.95
N ARG A 19 0.10 -5.60 -9.19
CA ARG A 19 -0.30 -6.34 -10.39
C ARG A 19 0.38 -7.69 -10.46
N PHE A 20 1.70 -7.74 -10.25
CA PHE A 20 2.45 -8.99 -10.23
C PHE A 20 1.87 -10.00 -9.22
N LEU A 21 1.54 -9.55 -8.00
CA LEU A 21 0.96 -10.41 -6.96
C LEU A 21 -0.42 -10.95 -7.37
N VAL A 22 -1.31 -10.07 -7.84
CA VAL A 22 -2.67 -10.46 -8.22
C VAL A 22 -2.64 -11.40 -9.44
N ASP A 23 -1.78 -11.14 -10.42
CA ASP A 23 -1.62 -12.00 -11.59
C ASP A 23 -1.12 -13.40 -11.19
N ALA A 24 -0.23 -13.49 -10.19
CA ALA A 24 0.31 -14.75 -9.70
C ALA A 24 -0.68 -15.55 -8.83
N LEU A 25 -1.50 -14.87 -8.03
CA LEU A 25 -2.41 -15.52 -7.06
C LEU A 25 -3.87 -15.60 -7.55
N GLY A 26 -4.22 -14.89 -8.62
CA GLY A 26 -5.56 -14.87 -9.21
C GLY A 26 -6.64 -14.25 -8.33
N ASN A 27 -6.27 -13.53 -7.27
CA ASN A 27 -7.21 -12.99 -6.29
C ASN A 27 -6.82 -11.59 -5.83
N GLU A 28 -7.72 -10.63 -5.99
CA GLU A 28 -7.58 -9.24 -5.52
C GLU A 28 -7.48 -9.17 -3.98
N ASP A 29 -8.10 -10.10 -3.24
CA ASP A 29 -8.00 -10.18 -1.78
C ASP A 29 -6.57 -10.54 -1.31
N ALA A 30 -5.70 -11.01 -2.21
CA ALA A 30 -4.30 -11.25 -1.85
C ALA A 30 -3.60 -9.96 -1.40
N VAL A 31 -4.02 -8.80 -1.91
CA VAL A 31 -3.40 -7.51 -1.59
C VAL A 31 -3.50 -7.22 -0.09
N CYS A 32 -4.63 -7.51 0.56
CA CYS A 32 -4.82 -7.19 1.98
C CYS A 32 -3.90 -8.00 2.91
N ARG A 33 -3.45 -9.18 2.48
CA ARG A 33 -2.60 -10.10 3.26
C ARG A 33 -1.10 -9.98 2.96
N HIS A 34 -0.72 -9.38 1.84
CA HIS A 34 0.66 -9.39 1.35
C HIS A 34 1.28 -7.99 1.21
N PHE A 35 0.51 -6.94 1.49
CA PHE A 35 0.99 -5.57 1.53
C PHE A 35 0.85 -5.00 2.94
N VAL A 36 1.86 -4.25 3.35
CA VAL A 36 1.84 -3.37 4.53
C VAL A 36 2.10 -1.95 4.09
N ALA A 37 1.47 -0.99 4.75
CA ALA A 37 1.67 0.43 4.47
C ALA A 37 2.40 1.09 5.63
N VAL A 38 3.38 1.94 5.30
CA VAL A 38 3.95 2.90 6.25
C VAL A 38 3.58 4.28 5.74
N SER A 39 2.55 4.87 6.36
CA SER A 39 1.88 6.11 5.92
C SER A 39 1.03 6.69 7.05
N THR A 40 0.67 7.96 6.93
CA THR A 40 -0.36 8.60 7.76
C THR A 40 -1.69 8.74 7.02
N ASN A 41 -1.77 8.36 5.74
CA ASN A 41 -2.93 8.53 4.88
C ASN A 41 -3.76 7.25 4.74
N ALA A 42 -4.59 6.96 5.75
CA ALA A 42 -5.42 5.75 5.79
C ALA A 42 -6.38 5.62 4.60
N GLU A 43 -6.88 6.73 4.06
CA GLU A 43 -7.81 6.70 2.93
C GLU A 43 -7.13 6.16 1.67
N GLN A 44 -5.92 6.63 1.36
CA GLN A 44 -5.18 6.17 0.18
C GLN A 44 -4.71 4.73 0.34
N VAL A 45 -4.33 4.33 1.56
CA VAL A 45 -3.97 2.94 1.89
C VAL A 45 -5.15 1.98 1.64
N ARG A 46 -6.36 2.35 2.12
CA ARG A 46 -7.57 1.56 1.86
C ARG A 46 -7.93 1.53 0.38
N ARG A 47 -7.83 2.65 -0.34
CA ARG A 47 -8.06 2.71 -1.79
C ARG A 47 -7.08 1.83 -2.58
N PHE A 48 -5.87 1.63 -2.08
CA PHE A 48 -4.89 0.71 -2.69
C PHE A 48 -5.28 -0.77 -2.50
N GLY A 49 -6.11 -1.07 -1.49
CA GLY A 49 -6.54 -2.43 -1.12
C GLY A 49 -5.77 -3.04 0.05
N ILE A 50 -5.00 -2.23 0.79
CA ILE A 50 -4.28 -2.67 2.00
C ILE A 50 -5.23 -2.54 3.18
N ASP A 51 -5.21 -3.53 4.07
CA ASP A 51 -5.91 -3.45 5.34
C ASP A 51 -5.28 -2.35 6.22
N THR A 52 -6.09 -1.46 6.78
CA THR A 52 -5.60 -0.43 7.69
C THR A 52 -5.03 -1.01 8.98
N GLU A 53 -5.40 -2.24 9.37
CA GLU A 53 -4.72 -2.97 10.45
C GLU A 53 -3.24 -3.27 10.11
N ASN A 54 -2.91 -3.36 8.82
CA ASN A 54 -1.56 -3.52 8.29
C ASN A 54 -0.89 -2.18 7.93
N MET A 55 -1.42 -1.06 8.46
CA MET A 55 -0.84 0.27 8.31
C MET A 55 -0.09 0.70 9.58
N PHE A 56 1.18 1.07 9.42
CA PHE A 56 2.02 1.62 10.47
C PHE A 56 2.17 3.13 10.27
N GLY A 57 1.64 3.90 11.22
CA GLY A 57 1.79 5.35 11.25
C GLY A 57 3.19 5.78 11.71
N PHE A 58 3.57 7.00 11.34
CA PHE A 58 4.76 7.68 11.84
C PHE A 58 4.49 9.19 11.94
N TRP A 59 5.28 9.90 12.74
CA TRP A 59 5.04 11.31 13.04
C TRP A 59 5.85 12.26 12.16
N ASP A 60 5.48 13.54 12.16
CA ASP A 60 6.13 14.56 11.34
C ASP A 60 7.59 14.86 11.70
N TRP A 61 7.99 14.54 12.92
CA TRP A 61 9.36 14.67 13.41
C TRP A 61 10.26 13.47 13.07
N VAL A 62 9.74 12.51 12.28
CA VAL A 62 10.46 11.42 11.61
C VAL A 62 10.52 11.70 10.10
#